data_AF-A0A913XRN4-F1
#
_entry.id   AF-A0A913XRN4-F1
#
_cell.length_a   1.000
_cell.length_b   1.000
_cell.length_c   1.000
_cell.angle_alpha   90.00
_cell.angle_beta   90.00
_cell.angle_gamma   90.00
#
_symmetry.space_group_name_H-M   'P 1'
#
loop_
_entity.id
_entity.type
_entity.pdbx_description
1 polymer ?
#
loop_
_entity_poly.entity_id
_entity_poly.type
_entity_poly.pdbx_seq_one_letter_code
_entity_poly.pdbx_strand_id
1 'polypeptide(L)'
;MSKQTTRKSTKLKDSPRSTLFDQLHQFEGIEVDEGEQFPSLPRPSATANTASSSVAQELQLVQLQKEKLLLELEVLRLKQQSATPPGTQAELEGTKSIQELKKRVIDWPQNFVPGMSASPEFHNLDLPSFVSGFLAMIRPYDTETKECMIDILELISTKAISYSWSSVRGFYSYLARQVEQRRLDWSQFNEIRNASTTFFKHSDLKSSTPKGNTPRQSTSGNGEKSTEKGCQTWNYKGMCSCDKASDNFANTHVCRVCKASDHPMLNCPKRKMPIPDSQ
;
A
#
# COMPACT_ATOMS: atom_id res chain seq x y z
N MET A 1 -22.09 59.88 23.04
CA MET A 1 -21.53 58.90 24.00
C MET A 1 -21.00 57.70 23.22
N SER A 2 -19.72 57.70 22.85
CA SER A 2 -19.10 56.61 22.10
C SER A 2 -17.86 56.15 22.86
N LYS A 3 -17.93 54.94 23.43
CA LYS A 3 -16.87 54.35 24.25
C LYS A 3 -15.78 53.78 23.33
N GLN A 4 -14.60 54.39 23.35
CA GLN A 4 -13.35 53.78 22.88
C GLN A 4 -13.02 52.58 23.77
N THR A 5 -12.79 51.42 23.15
CA THR A 5 -12.28 50.24 23.86
C THR A 5 -10.94 49.87 23.23
N THR A 6 -9.87 50.14 23.97
CA THR A 6 -8.48 49.80 23.68
C THR A 6 -8.25 48.30 23.89
N ARG A 7 -7.87 47.58 22.83
CA ARG A 7 -7.39 46.19 22.93
C ARG A 7 -5.91 46.20 23.34
N LYS A 8 -5.63 45.75 24.56
CA LYS A 8 -4.27 45.43 25.04
C LYS A 8 -3.76 44.18 24.33
N SER A 9 -2.56 44.31 23.75
CA SER A 9 -1.75 43.23 23.20
C SER A 9 -1.00 42.55 24.34
N THR A 10 -1.23 41.27 24.59
CA THR A 10 -0.44 40.44 25.52
C THR A 10 0.39 39.45 24.73
N LYS A 11 1.70 39.67 24.75
CA LYS A 11 2.77 38.74 24.35
C LYS A 11 2.53 37.37 24.99
N LEU A 12 2.35 36.33 24.17
CA LEU A 12 2.60 34.96 24.57
C LEU A 12 4.11 34.80 24.80
N LYS A 13 4.45 34.37 26.01
CA LYS A 13 5.80 34.17 26.49
C LYS A 13 6.16 32.70 26.31
N ASP A 14 7.36 32.48 25.82
CA ASP A 14 7.99 31.20 25.52
C ASP A 14 7.79 30.13 26.61
N SER A 15 7.42 28.93 26.16
CA SER A 15 7.49 27.70 26.95
C SER A 15 8.62 26.83 26.36
N PRO A 16 9.75 26.64 27.06
CA PRO A 16 10.76 25.70 26.63
C PRO A 16 10.34 24.30 27.04
N ARG A 17 10.04 23.48 26.03
CA ARG A 17 9.79 22.05 26.14
C ARG A 17 11.11 21.37 26.47
N SER A 18 11.39 21.19 27.76
CA SER A 18 12.56 20.50 28.28
C SER A 18 12.60 19.06 27.77
N THR A 19 13.61 18.77 26.97
CA THR A 19 13.88 17.46 26.36
C THR A 19 14.65 16.59 27.35
N LEU A 20 14.13 15.38 27.54
CA LEU A 20 14.64 14.24 28.33
C LEU A 20 16.01 13.70 27.83
N PHE A 21 16.77 14.51 27.10
CA PHE A 21 17.98 14.13 26.37
C PHE A 21 19.26 14.82 26.90
N ASP A 22 19.14 15.81 27.79
CA ASP A 22 20.29 16.53 28.39
C ASP A 22 20.83 15.89 29.69
N GLN A 23 20.26 14.78 30.16
CA GLN A 23 20.67 14.13 31.42
C GLN A 23 21.62 12.95 31.27
N LEU A 24 22.09 12.66 30.04
CA LEU A 24 22.91 11.47 29.73
C LEU A 24 24.41 11.72 29.52
N HIS A 25 24.91 12.94 29.78
CA HIS A 25 26.33 13.28 29.57
C HIS A 25 27.15 13.52 30.85
N GLN A 26 26.69 13.05 32.02
CA GLN A 26 27.33 13.39 33.30
C GLN A 26 27.96 12.23 34.10
N PHE A 27 28.27 11.08 33.47
CA PHE A 27 28.98 9.98 34.16
C PHE A 27 30.05 9.28 33.31
N GLU A 28 30.87 10.04 32.59
CA GLU A 28 32.18 9.54 32.10
C GLU A 28 33.29 10.40 32.70
N GLY A 29 33.91 9.90 33.76
CA GLY A 29 35.01 10.59 34.44
C GLY A 29 35.21 10.10 35.87
N ILE A 30 35.52 8.81 36.04
CA ILE A 30 36.13 8.31 37.28
C ILE A 30 37.42 7.60 36.85
N GLU A 31 38.53 8.31 36.99
CA GLU A 31 39.86 7.73 37.05
C GLU A 31 39.94 6.86 38.31
N VAL A 32 40.38 5.60 38.17
CA VAL A 32 40.74 4.75 39.31
C VAL A 32 42.25 4.55 39.27
N ASP A 33 42.89 5.25 40.18
CA ASP A 33 44.30 5.17 40.56
C ASP A 33 44.62 3.75 41.08
N GLU A 34 45.70 3.16 40.56
CA GLU A 34 46.26 1.88 41.01
C GLU A 34 46.96 2.08 42.37
N GLY A 35 46.38 1.55 43.45
CA GLY A 35 47.01 1.68 44.77
C GLY A 35 46.36 0.84 45.87
N GLU A 36 46.92 -0.37 46.04
CA GLU A 36 47.06 -1.07 47.32
C GLU A 36 45.88 -1.84 47.96
N GLN A 37 46.19 -3.13 48.20
CA GLN A 37 45.83 -3.96 49.35
C GLN A 37 44.44 -4.61 49.40
N PHE A 38 44.39 -5.85 48.90
CA PHE A 38 43.30 -6.81 49.10
C PHE A 38 43.08 -7.16 50.58
N PRO A 39 41.87 -7.02 51.13
CA PRO A 39 41.41 -7.84 52.24
C PRO A 39 40.87 -9.17 51.68
N SER A 40 41.42 -10.27 52.19
CA SER A 40 41.04 -11.64 51.84
C SER A 40 39.55 -11.89 52.06
N LEU A 41 38.87 -12.41 51.03
CA LEU A 41 37.47 -12.85 51.11
C LEU A 41 37.30 -14.02 52.10
N PRO A 42 36.28 -14.02 52.97
CA PRO A 42 35.88 -15.21 53.67
C PRO A 42 35.26 -16.21 52.68
N ARG A 43 35.69 -17.47 52.83
CA ARG A 43 35.19 -18.67 52.17
C ARG A 43 33.64 -18.72 52.17
N PRO A 44 32.98 -19.07 51.04
CA PRO A 44 31.52 -19.11 50.98
C PRO A 44 30.99 -20.24 51.87
N SER A 45 30.28 -19.87 52.93
CA SER A 45 29.45 -20.78 53.70
C SER A 45 28.16 -21.08 52.94
N ALA A 46 27.74 -22.33 53.01
CA ALA A 46 26.65 -22.91 52.25
C ALA A 46 25.29 -22.26 52.53
N THR A 47 24.85 -21.34 51.66
CA THR A 47 23.45 -20.89 51.55
C THR A 47 23.08 -20.59 50.09
N ALA A 48 23.44 -21.47 49.15
CA ALA A 48 23.06 -21.35 47.73
C ALA A 48 21.94 -22.30 47.28
N ASN A 49 21.28 -23.00 48.21
CA ASN A 49 20.27 -24.01 47.87
C ASN A 49 18.81 -23.52 47.97
N THR A 50 18.56 -22.33 48.53
CA THR A 50 17.18 -21.86 48.76
C THR A 50 16.65 -20.96 47.64
N ALA A 51 17.49 -20.11 47.05
CA ALA A 51 17.07 -19.17 45.99
C ALA A 51 16.77 -19.87 44.65
N SER A 52 17.54 -20.92 44.33
CA SER A 52 17.35 -21.78 43.16
C SER A 52 16.05 -22.59 43.24
N SER A 53 15.60 -22.96 44.45
CA SER A 53 14.30 -23.61 44.67
C SER A 53 13.11 -22.67 44.42
N SER A 54 13.24 -21.38 44.73
CA SER A 54 12.15 -20.40 44.58
C SER A 54 11.82 -20.13 43.11
N VAL A 55 12.83 -19.91 42.28
CA VAL A 55 12.65 -19.65 40.84
C VAL A 55 12.12 -20.90 40.11
N ALA A 56 12.57 -22.09 40.52
CA ALA A 56 12.05 -23.34 39.99
C ALA A 56 10.55 -23.54 40.32
N GLN A 57 10.13 -23.16 41.53
CA GLN A 57 8.71 -23.19 41.93
C GLN A 57 7.87 -22.18 41.14
N GLU A 58 8.38 -20.97 40.91
CA GLU A 58 7.70 -19.97 40.09
C GLU A 58 7.54 -20.43 38.63
N LEU A 59 8.57 -21.00 38.03
CA LEU A 59 8.48 -21.58 36.68
C LEU A 59 7.45 -22.71 36.61
N GLN A 60 7.41 -23.57 37.62
CA GLN A 60 6.44 -24.65 37.70
C GLN A 60 5.01 -24.11 37.82
N LEU A 61 4.80 -23.04 38.59
CA LEU A 61 3.50 -22.38 38.71
C LEU A 61 3.04 -21.77 37.39
N VAL A 62 3.94 -21.10 36.66
CA VAL A 62 3.65 -20.52 35.34
C VAL A 62 3.33 -21.62 34.32
N GLN A 63 4.06 -22.74 34.36
CA GLN A 63 3.78 -23.90 33.51
C GLN A 63 2.38 -24.46 33.76
N LEU A 64 2.00 -24.63 35.02
CA LEU A 64 0.67 -25.11 35.42
C LEU A 64 -0.44 -24.12 35.05
N GLN A 65 -0.21 -22.81 35.17
CA GLN A 65 -1.18 -21.80 34.73
C GLN A 65 -1.39 -21.83 33.21
N LYS A 66 -0.32 -22.01 32.43
CA LYS A 66 -0.42 -22.18 30.98
C LYS A 66 -1.22 -23.43 30.61
N GLU A 67 -0.97 -24.56 31.27
CA GLU A 67 -1.69 -25.81 31.04
C GLU A 67 -3.18 -25.68 31.39
N LYS A 68 -3.50 -25.03 32.53
CA LYS A 68 -4.88 -24.72 32.92
C LYS A 68 -5.62 -23.92 31.86
N LEU A 69 -4.99 -22.87 31.30
CA LEU A 69 -5.61 -22.04 30.25
C LEU A 69 -5.84 -22.84 28.96
N LEU A 70 -4.90 -23.70 28.57
CA LEU A 70 -5.08 -24.57 27.40
C LEU A 70 -6.23 -25.56 27.59
N LEU A 71 -6.36 -26.14 28.78
CA LEU A 71 -7.47 -27.03 29.12
C LEU A 71 -8.81 -26.29 29.17
N GLU A 72 -8.86 -25.06 29.70
CA GLU A 72 -10.07 -24.23 29.67
C GLU A 72 -10.52 -23.92 28.23
N LEU A 73 -9.58 -23.62 27.33
CA LEU A 73 -9.89 -23.43 25.91
C LEU A 73 -10.43 -24.71 25.26
N GLU A 74 -9.85 -25.86 25.56
CA GLU A 74 -10.31 -27.14 25.03
C GLU A 74 -11.69 -27.54 25.58
N VAL A 75 -11.96 -27.29 26.86
CA VAL A 75 -13.28 -27.48 27.47
C VAL A 75 -14.31 -26.56 26.82
N LEU A 76 -13.97 -25.30 26.55
CA LEU A 76 -14.85 -24.38 25.83
C LEU A 76 -15.12 -24.86 24.40
N ARG A 77 -14.10 -25.38 23.70
CA ARG A 77 -14.23 -25.98 22.35
C ARG A 77 -15.18 -27.18 22.37
N LEU A 78 -15.00 -28.10 23.32
CA LEU A 78 -15.84 -29.29 23.47
C LEU A 78 -17.27 -28.93 23.87
N LYS A 79 -17.47 -27.94 24.75
CA LYS A 79 -18.79 -27.45 25.14
C LYS A 79 -19.54 -26.80 23.96
N GLN A 80 -18.82 -26.12 23.07
CA GLN A 80 -19.41 -25.58 21.84
C GLN A 80 -19.85 -26.68 20.86
N GLN A 81 -19.15 -27.82 20.85
CA GLN A 81 -19.50 -28.99 20.02
C GLN A 81 -20.63 -29.85 20.60
N SER A 82 -20.80 -29.88 21.93
CA SER A 82 -21.86 -30.65 22.59
C SER A 82 -23.18 -29.91 22.74
N ALA A 83 -23.23 -28.60 22.47
CA ALA A 83 -24.42 -27.76 22.59
C ALA A 83 -25.32 -27.74 21.33
N THR A 84 -25.05 -28.54 20.29
CA THR A 84 -25.88 -28.59 19.07
C THR A 84 -26.90 -29.74 19.13
N PRO A 85 -28.22 -29.49 19.19
CA PRO A 85 -29.22 -30.54 18.99
C PRO A 85 -29.34 -30.91 17.50
N PRO A 86 -29.75 -32.15 17.16
CA PRO A 86 -29.88 -32.61 15.78
C PRO A 86 -31.23 -32.17 15.19
N GLY A 87 -31.21 -31.38 14.10
CA GLY A 87 -32.42 -31.15 13.32
C GLY A 87 -32.39 -29.93 12.39
N THR A 88 -32.30 -30.22 11.09
CA THR A 88 -32.64 -29.36 9.93
C THR A 88 -31.57 -28.39 9.45
N GLN A 89 -30.85 -28.85 8.41
CA GLN A 89 -29.95 -28.08 7.57
C GLN A 89 -30.73 -27.18 6.59
N ALA A 90 -30.38 -25.88 6.60
CA ALA A 90 -30.18 -24.99 5.44
C ALA A 90 -29.70 -23.65 6.01
N GLU A 91 -28.39 -23.46 6.17
CA GLU A 91 -27.52 -22.70 5.26
C GLU A 91 -27.20 -21.32 5.90
N LEU A 92 -26.21 -21.27 6.81
CA LEU A 92 -24.77 -21.06 6.59
C LEU A 92 -24.38 -19.57 6.70
N GLU A 93 -24.29 -19.11 7.94
CA GLU A 93 -23.41 -18.01 8.35
C GLU A 93 -22.36 -18.58 9.31
N GLY A 94 -21.09 -18.40 8.96
CA GLY A 94 -20.01 -18.25 9.95
C GLY A 94 -19.37 -19.51 10.52
N THR A 95 -18.51 -20.18 9.74
CA THR A 95 -17.36 -20.92 10.31
C THR A 95 -16.07 -20.23 9.91
N LYS A 96 -15.50 -19.48 10.85
CA LYS A 96 -14.11 -19.03 10.79
C LYS A 96 -13.20 -20.14 11.30
N SER A 97 -12.16 -20.38 10.50
CA SER A 97 -10.83 -20.84 10.87
C SER A 97 -10.59 -22.31 11.19
N ILE A 98 -10.51 -23.11 10.12
CA ILE A 98 -9.43 -24.07 9.90
C ILE A 98 -9.03 -23.96 8.43
N GLN A 99 -8.31 -22.89 8.04
CA GLN A 99 -7.73 -22.73 6.69
C GLN A 99 -6.75 -21.54 6.59
N GLU A 100 -5.90 -21.32 7.60
CA GLU A 100 -4.82 -20.31 7.60
C GLU A 100 -3.62 -20.67 6.70
N LEU A 101 -3.89 -21.25 5.54
CA LEU A 101 -2.98 -21.27 4.39
C LEU A 101 -3.76 -21.00 3.10
N LYS A 102 -4.68 -20.04 3.14
CA LYS A 102 -5.46 -19.60 1.97
C LYS A 102 -5.25 -18.11 1.73
N LYS A 103 -5.12 -17.76 0.44
CA LYS A 103 -4.98 -16.40 -0.11
C LYS A 103 -5.71 -15.36 0.74
N ARG A 104 -5.09 -14.20 0.99
CA ARG A 104 -5.82 -13.02 1.46
C ARG A 104 -6.87 -12.71 0.38
N VAL A 105 -8.10 -13.18 0.56
CA VAL A 105 -9.22 -12.77 -0.28
C VAL A 105 -9.46 -11.32 0.07
N ILE A 106 -9.03 -10.41 -0.80
CA ILE A 106 -9.27 -8.99 -0.63
C ILE A 106 -10.72 -8.72 -0.96
N ASP A 107 -11.40 -8.07 -0.04
CA ASP A 107 -12.72 -7.51 -0.24
C ASP A 107 -12.68 -6.45 -1.34
N TRP A 108 -13.62 -6.51 -2.28
CA TRP A 108 -13.65 -5.59 -3.42
C TRP A 108 -14.74 -4.52 -3.25
N PRO A 109 -14.51 -3.26 -3.68
CA PRO A 109 -15.42 -2.14 -3.44
C PRO A 109 -16.86 -2.36 -3.90
N GLN A 110 -17.07 -3.05 -5.03
CA GLN A 110 -18.41 -3.30 -5.59
C GLN A 110 -19.29 -4.18 -4.69
N ASN A 111 -18.71 -4.96 -3.79
CA ASN A 111 -19.45 -5.82 -2.86
C ASN A 111 -20.11 -5.03 -1.73
N PHE A 112 -19.75 -3.75 -1.55
CA PHE A 112 -20.17 -2.92 -0.43
C PHE A 112 -21.03 -1.73 -0.86
N VAL A 113 -21.43 -1.66 -2.13
CA VAL A 113 -22.27 -0.57 -2.63
C VAL A 113 -23.75 -0.85 -2.32
N PRO A 114 -24.43 0.00 -1.53
CA PRO A 114 -25.85 -0.20 -1.21
C PRO A 114 -26.74 -0.16 -2.46
N GLY A 115 -27.69 -1.09 -2.58
CA GLY A 115 -28.67 -1.12 -3.67
C GLY A 115 -28.18 -1.78 -4.98
N MET A 116 -26.92 -2.23 -5.05
CA MET A 116 -26.43 -3.07 -6.14
C MET A 116 -26.63 -4.56 -5.80
N SER A 117 -27.88 -5.02 -5.77
CA SER A 117 -28.18 -6.45 -5.62
C SER A 117 -28.01 -7.17 -6.96
N ALA A 118 -27.21 -8.25 -6.96
CA ALA A 118 -26.76 -9.06 -8.11
C ALA A 118 -25.56 -8.51 -8.90
N SER A 119 -24.35 -8.85 -8.42
CA SER A 119 -23.07 -8.83 -9.13
C SER A 119 -22.85 -7.64 -10.10
N PRO A 120 -22.68 -6.41 -9.59
CA PRO A 120 -22.13 -5.36 -10.42
C PRO A 120 -20.72 -5.77 -10.86
N GLU A 121 -20.53 -5.96 -12.17
CA GLU A 121 -19.19 -6.12 -12.72
C GLU A 121 -18.34 -4.92 -12.30
N PHE A 122 -17.19 -5.17 -11.66
CA PHE A 122 -16.26 -4.11 -11.27
C PHE A 122 -15.91 -3.16 -12.44
N HIS A 123 -15.93 -3.69 -13.67
CA HIS A 123 -15.74 -2.96 -14.92
C HIS A 123 -16.83 -1.93 -15.27
N ASN A 124 -17.99 -1.97 -14.61
CA ASN A 124 -19.11 -1.04 -14.81
C ASN A 124 -19.34 -0.11 -13.62
N LEU A 125 -18.61 -0.30 -12.52
CA LEU A 125 -18.70 0.54 -11.33
C LEU A 125 -18.27 1.98 -11.62
N ASP A 126 -19.13 2.97 -11.45
CA ASP A 126 -18.78 4.38 -11.64
C ASP A 126 -17.94 4.93 -10.47
N LEU A 127 -17.36 6.13 -10.63
CA LEU A 127 -16.49 6.71 -9.60
C LEU A 127 -17.22 6.94 -8.26
N PRO A 128 -18.44 7.52 -8.22
CA PRO A 128 -19.18 7.68 -6.97
C PRO A 128 -19.47 6.35 -6.26
N SER A 129 -19.93 5.32 -6.98
CA SER A 129 -20.20 4.01 -6.38
C SER A 129 -18.91 3.34 -5.91
N PHE A 130 -17.81 3.49 -6.65
CA PHE A 130 -16.51 3.03 -6.20
C PHE A 130 -16.08 3.68 -4.89
N VAL A 131 -16.16 5.01 -4.78
CA VAL A 131 -15.77 5.71 -3.54
C VAL A 131 -16.64 5.27 -2.37
N SER A 132 -17.96 5.19 -2.57
CA SER A 132 -18.90 4.72 -1.54
C SER A 132 -18.60 3.30 -1.10
N GLY A 133 -18.43 2.38 -2.06
CA GLY A 133 -18.09 0.99 -1.82
C GLY A 133 -16.72 0.82 -1.15
N PHE A 134 -15.71 1.59 -1.58
CA PHE A 134 -14.38 1.56 -0.99
C PHE A 134 -14.41 2.03 0.48
N LEU A 135 -15.11 3.13 0.77
CA LEU A 135 -15.23 3.62 2.14
C LEU A 135 -16.00 2.65 3.05
N ALA A 136 -16.96 1.91 2.52
CA ALA A 136 -17.65 0.85 3.25
C ALA A 136 -16.76 -0.39 3.45
N MET A 137 -16.01 -0.77 2.42
CA MET A 137 -15.05 -1.89 2.41
C MET A 137 -13.95 -1.71 3.46
N ILE A 138 -13.44 -0.49 3.69
CA ILE A 138 -12.36 -0.25 4.65
C ILE A 138 -12.82 -0.10 6.11
N ARG A 139 -14.14 -0.13 6.39
CA ARG A 139 -14.66 0.00 7.77
C ARG A 139 -14.17 -1.05 8.77
N PRO A 140 -14.03 -2.34 8.42
CA PRO A 140 -13.62 -3.37 9.37
C PRO A 140 -12.09 -3.43 9.58
N TYR A 141 -11.30 -2.66 8.83
CA TYR A 141 -9.85 -2.62 8.98
C TYR A 141 -9.44 -1.83 10.22
N ASP A 142 -8.26 -2.13 10.75
CA ASP A 142 -7.64 -1.38 11.83
C ASP A 142 -7.32 0.07 11.40
N THR A 143 -7.13 0.95 12.39
CA THR A 143 -6.93 2.39 12.15
C THR A 143 -5.72 2.68 11.27
N GLU A 144 -4.60 1.99 11.47
CA GLU A 144 -3.36 2.23 10.72
C GLU A 144 -3.52 1.84 9.24
N THR A 145 -4.04 0.62 8.99
CA THR A 145 -4.33 0.17 7.62
C THR A 145 -5.37 1.06 6.95
N LYS A 146 -6.39 1.49 7.69
CA LYS A 146 -7.44 2.37 7.17
C LYS A 146 -6.89 3.72 6.72
N GLU A 147 -5.98 4.33 7.47
CA GLU A 147 -5.32 5.59 7.07
C GLU A 147 -4.55 5.41 5.76
N CYS A 148 -3.77 4.34 5.62
CA CYS A 148 -3.07 4.02 4.38
C CYS A 148 -4.03 3.78 3.20
N MET A 149 -5.15 3.10 3.43
CA MET A 149 -6.16 2.89 2.38
C MET A 149 -6.88 4.18 2.00
N ILE A 150 -7.03 5.14 2.91
CA ILE A 150 -7.55 6.48 2.60
C ILE A 150 -6.57 7.26 1.72
N ASP A 151 -5.27 7.22 2.00
CA ASP A 151 -4.25 7.83 1.15
C ASP A 151 -4.27 7.25 -0.27
N ILE A 152 -4.50 5.93 -0.38
CA ILE A 152 -4.68 5.26 -1.67
C ILE A 152 -5.95 5.75 -2.38
N LEU A 153 -7.06 5.91 -1.66
CA LEU A 153 -8.30 6.45 -2.22
C LEU A 153 -8.12 7.88 -2.73
N GLU A 154 -7.38 8.72 -2.00
CA GLU A 154 -7.02 10.07 -2.43
C GLU A 154 -6.20 10.05 -3.71
N LEU A 155 -5.18 9.17 -3.77
CA LEU A 155 -4.37 8.98 -4.98
C LEU A 155 -5.24 8.55 -6.17
N ILE A 156 -6.13 7.57 -5.99
CA ILE A 156 -7.05 7.09 -7.02
C ILE A 156 -7.95 8.23 -7.50
N SER A 157 -8.52 8.99 -6.57
CA SER A 157 -9.40 10.14 -6.87
C SER A 157 -8.65 11.22 -7.65
N THR A 158 -7.40 11.51 -7.27
CA THR A 158 -6.52 12.45 -7.96
C THR A 158 -6.23 11.99 -9.38
N LYS A 159 -5.89 10.70 -9.57
CA LYS A 159 -5.68 10.13 -10.92
C LYS A 159 -6.96 10.14 -11.74
N ALA A 160 -8.11 9.94 -11.10
CA ALA A 160 -9.42 10.06 -11.73
C ALA A 160 -9.76 11.48 -12.16
N ILE A 161 -8.98 12.53 -11.87
CA ILE A 161 -9.14 13.86 -12.47
C ILE A 161 -8.52 13.88 -13.87
N SER A 162 -7.32 13.32 -14.02
CA SER A 162 -6.51 13.39 -15.24
C SER A 162 -6.75 12.25 -16.24
N TYR A 163 -7.05 11.05 -15.71
CA TYR A 163 -7.18 9.82 -16.49
C TYR A 163 -8.63 9.34 -16.57
N SER A 164 -8.91 8.58 -17.62
CA SER A 164 -10.18 7.92 -17.85
C SER A 164 -10.48 6.97 -16.70
N TRP A 165 -11.76 6.91 -16.32
CA TRP A 165 -12.18 6.11 -15.19
C TRP A 165 -11.95 4.61 -15.38
N SER A 166 -12.04 4.11 -16.62
CA SER A 166 -11.68 2.73 -16.96
C SER A 166 -10.22 2.42 -16.62
N SER A 167 -9.29 3.30 -16.98
CA SER A 167 -7.86 3.09 -16.70
C SER A 167 -7.55 3.20 -15.21
N VAL A 168 -8.20 4.11 -14.49
CA VAL A 168 -8.03 4.25 -13.03
C VAL A 168 -8.57 3.03 -12.27
N ARG A 169 -9.72 2.49 -12.67
CA ARG A 169 -10.20 1.20 -12.13
C ARG A 169 -9.26 0.04 -12.45
N GLY A 170 -8.69 0.04 -13.65
CA GLY A 170 -7.64 -0.91 -14.03
C GLY A 170 -6.44 -0.84 -13.09
N PHE A 171 -6.02 0.38 -12.72
CA PHE A 171 -4.95 0.59 -11.75
C PHE A 171 -5.30 0.03 -10.37
N TYR A 172 -6.51 0.31 -9.85
CA TYR A 172 -6.94 -0.28 -8.58
C TYR A 172 -6.99 -1.81 -8.63
N SER A 173 -7.49 -2.39 -9.73
CA SER A 173 -7.50 -3.85 -9.92
C SER A 173 -6.10 -4.44 -9.88
N TYR A 174 -5.13 -3.75 -10.48
CA TYR A 174 -3.72 -4.10 -10.40
C TYR A 174 -3.24 -4.08 -8.95
N LEU A 175 -3.51 -3.01 -8.19
CA LEU A 175 -3.11 -2.90 -6.79
C LEU A 175 -3.69 -4.02 -5.93
N ALA A 176 -5.02 -4.22 -5.98
CA ALA A 176 -5.69 -5.29 -5.24
C ALA A 176 -5.06 -6.65 -5.56
N ARG A 177 -4.75 -6.93 -6.83
CA ARG A 177 -4.08 -8.18 -7.22
C ARG A 177 -2.66 -8.30 -6.69
N GLN A 178 -1.88 -7.21 -6.62
CA GLN A 178 -0.54 -7.25 -6.02
C GLN A 178 -0.60 -7.54 -4.52
N VAL A 179 -1.57 -6.94 -3.83
CA VAL A 179 -1.78 -7.18 -2.39
C VAL A 179 -2.27 -8.60 -2.12
N GLU A 180 -3.17 -9.13 -2.96
CA GLU A 180 -3.63 -10.52 -2.87
C GLU A 180 -2.46 -11.51 -3.06
N GLN A 181 -1.53 -11.16 -3.96
CA GLN A 181 -0.31 -11.93 -4.23
C GLN A 181 0.80 -11.70 -3.19
N ARG A 182 0.57 -10.86 -2.16
CA ARG A 182 1.56 -10.48 -1.15
C ARG A 182 2.85 -9.87 -1.72
N ARG A 183 2.76 -9.25 -2.90
CA ARG A 183 3.87 -8.52 -3.52
C ARG A 183 3.92 -7.06 -3.07
N LEU A 184 2.80 -6.59 -2.52
CA LEU A 184 2.59 -5.24 -2.04
C LEU A 184 1.72 -5.30 -0.79
N ASP A 185 1.89 -4.36 0.11
CA ASP A 185 1.00 -4.12 1.25
C ASP A 185 0.39 -2.72 1.14
N TRP A 186 -0.75 -2.51 1.78
CA TRP A 186 -1.45 -1.23 1.79
C TRP A 186 -0.61 -0.11 2.42
N SER A 187 0.27 -0.45 3.36
CA SER A 187 1.20 0.50 4.00
C SER A 187 2.33 1.00 3.10
N GLN A 188 2.60 0.32 1.96
CA GLN A 188 3.67 0.69 1.03
C GLN A 188 3.24 1.81 0.07
N PHE A 189 2.76 2.93 0.62
CA PHE A 189 2.16 4.02 -0.16
C PHE A 189 3.11 4.64 -1.19
N ASN A 190 4.41 4.75 -0.87
CA ASN A 190 5.41 5.29 -1.81
C ASN A 190 5.57 4.39 -3.04
N GLU A 191 5.55 3.07 -2.87
CA GLU A 191 5.62 2.11 -3.99
C GLU A 191 4.34 2.15 -4.83
N ILE A 192 3.18 2.26 -4.18
CA ILE A 192 1.89 2.43 -4.87
C ILE A 192 1.87 3.72 -5.68
N ARG A 193 2.35 4.83 -5.09
CA ARG A 193 2.46 6.12 -5.77
C ARG A 193 3.39 6.02 -6.97
N ASN A 194 4.55 5.36 -6.84
CA ASN A 194 5.49 5.14 -7.94
C ASN A 194 4.90 4.22 -9.03
N ALA A 195 4.15 3.18 -8.68
CA ALA A 195 3.43 2.38 -9.66
C ALA A 195 2.43 3.24 -10.45
N SER A 196 1.79 4.21 -9.80
CA SER A 196 0.86 5.14 -10.46
C SER A 196 1.51 6.12 -11.43
N THR A 197 2.84 6.30 -11.44
CA THR A 197 3.52 7.16 -12.43
C THR A 197 3.83 6.41 -13.72
N THR A 198 4.02 5.09 -13.63
CA THR A 198 4.39 4.23 -14.76
C THR A 198 3.21 3.43 -15.34
N PHE A 199 2.13 3.25 -14.57
CA PHE A 199 0.96 2.47 -15.01
C PHE A 199 0.18 3.15 -16.14
N PHE A 200 -0.04 4.47 -16.04
CA PHE A 200 -0.89 5.19 -16.99
C PHE A 200 -0.12 5.62 -18.23
N LYS A 201 -0.78 5.51 -19.39
CA LYS A 201 -0.28 5.92 -20.70
C LYS A 201 -1.01 7.19 -21.16
N HIS A 202 -0.47 7.88 -22.16
CA HIS A 202 -1.13 9.05 -22.74
C HIS A 202 -2.53 8.74 -23.32
N SER A 203 -2.76 7.51 -23.79
CA SER A 203 -4.08 7.08 -24.27
C SER A 203 -5.14 7.06 -23.16
N ASP A 204 -4.71 6.95 -21.91
CA ASP A 204 -5.59 6.87 -20.75
C ASP A 204 -6.08 8.24 -20.28
N LEU A 205 -5.62 9.36 -20.85
CA LEU A 205 -6.07 10.70 -20.47
C LEU A 205 -7.56 10.90 -20.81
N LYS A 206 -8.30 11.64 -19.97
CA LYS A 206 -9.75 11.88 -20.17
C LYS A 206 -10.11 12.58 -21.48
N SER A 207 -9.15 13.20 -22.14
CA SER A 207 -9.31 14.02 -23.34
C SER A 207 -8.74 13.35 -24.61
N SER A 208 -8.78 12.03 -24.69
CA SER A 208 -8.73 11.32 -25.97
C SER A 208 -10.16 11.10 -26.46
N THR A 209 -10.84 12.13 -26.95
CA THR A 209 -12.10 11.94 -27.70
C THR A 209 -11.82 11.07 -28.93
N PRO A 210 -12.34 9.83 -29.04
CA PRO A 210 -12.39 9.14 -30.30
C PRO A 210 -13.68 9.60 -30.98
N LYS A 211 -13.62 10.68 -31.76
CA LYS A 211 -14.63 10.85 -32.81
C LYS A 211 -14.27 9.85 -33.91
N GLY A 212 -15.00 8.76 -33.98
CA GLY A 212 -14.93 7.83 -35.10
C GLY A 212 -15.29 6.40 -34.71
N ASN A 213 -16.56 6.05 -34.87
CA ASN A 213 -17.08 4.69 -34.82
C ASN A 213 -16.23 3.73 -35.64
N THR A 214 -15.82 2.61 -35.05
CA THR A 214 -15.62 1.35 -35.77
C THR A 214 -15.82 0.19 -34.79
N PRO A 215 -16.51 -0.89 -35.20
CA PRO A 215 -16.95 -1.92 -34.28
C PRO A 215 -15.78 -2.79 -33.82
N ARG A 216 -15.87 -3.11 -32.52
CA ARG A 216 -15.08 -4.06 -31.76
C ARG A 216 -15.06 -5.42 -32.46
N GLN A 217 -13.86 -5.93 -32.76
CA GLN A 217 -13.65 -7.36 -32.94
C GLN A 217 -12.64 -7.85 -31.90
N SER A 218 -13.19 -8.56 -30.92
CA SER A 218 -12.46 -9.37 -29.98
C SER A 218 -11.95 -10.61 -30.71
N THR A 219 -10.64 -10.84 -30.69
CA THR A 219 -10.10 -12.18 -30.92
C THR A 219 -8.96 -12.40 -29.94
N SER A 220 -9.19 -13.34 -29.01
CA SER A 220 -8.15 -14.01 -28.24
C SER A 220 -7.09 -14.57 -29.18
N GLY A 221 -5.82 -14.36 -28.86
CA GLY A 221 -4.70 -14.87 -29.62
C GLY A 221 -3.39 -14.60 -28.91
N ASN A 222 -2.93 -15.61 -28.17
CA ASN A 222 -1.58 -15.69 -27.62
C ASN A 222 -0.58 -15.65 -28.79
N GLY A 223 0.35 -14.70 -28.81
CA GLY A 223 1.39 -14.63 -29.84
C GLY A 223 2.08 -13.26 -29.90
N GLU A 224 3.39 -13.26 -29.68
CA GLU A 224 4.29 -12.14 -29.99
C GLU A 224 4.01 -11.57 -31.38
N LYS A 225 3.43 -10.37 -31.44
CA LYS A 225 3.53 -9.49 -32.61
C LYS A 225 4.00 -8.13 -32.16
N SER A 226 5.25 -7.85 -32.50
CA SER A 226 5.85 -6.52 -32.57
C SER A 226 5.00 -5.64 -33.50
N THR A 227 3.96 -5.00 -32.96
CA THR A 227 3.23 -3.95 -33.67
C THR A 227 4.03 -2.66 -33.56
N GLU A 228 4.84 -2.39 -34.58
CA GLU A 228 4.98 -1.08 -35.24
C GLU A 228 5.09 0.14 -34.31
N LYS A 229 5.91 0.02 -33.26
CA LYS A 229 6.33 1.18 -32.46
C LYS A 229 7.53 1.79 -33.17
N GLY A 230 7.29 2.77 -34.05
CA GLY A 230 8.36 3.54 -34.69
C GLY A 230 9.40 4.03 -33.68
N CYS A 231 10.65 4.17 -34.13
CA CYS A 231 11.85 4.40 -33.33
C CYS A 231 11.64 5.55 -32.33
N GLN A 232 11.55 5.18 -31.04
CA GLN A 232 11.34 6.14 -29.96
C GLN A 232 12.55 7.06 -29.82
N THR A 233 13.75 6.49 -29.75
CA THR A 233 14.99 7.24 -29.56
C THR A 233 15.16 8.33 -30.62
N TRP A 234 14.91 7.99 -31.88
CA TRP A 234 14.95 8.97 -32.97
C TRP A 234 13.88 10.05 -32.81
N ASN A 235 12.64 9.70 -32.46
CA ASN A 235 11.57 10.68 -32.28
C ASN A 235 11.82 11.68 -31.16
N TYR A 236 12.42 11.26 -30.04
CA TYR A 236 12.66 12.12 -28.87
C TYR A 236 14.01 12.83 -28.89
N LYS A 237 15.05 12.23 -29.48
CA LYS A 237 16.43 12.76 -29.45
C LYS A 237 16.94 13.23 -30.81
N GLY A 238 16.22 12.97 -31.90
CA GLY A 238 16.66 13.22 -33.27
C GLY A 238 17.77 12.29 -33.78
N MET A 239 18.23 11.36 -32.94
CA MET A 239 19.30 10.41 -33.24
C MET A 239 18.96 9.03 -32.70
N CYS A 240 19.43 7.98 -33.37
CA CYS A 240 19.24 6.59 -32.97
C CYS A 240 20.39 5.72 -33.48
N SER A 241 20.63 4.59 -32.82
CA SER A 241 21.60 3.57 -33.25
C SER A 241 21.03 2.59 -34.27
N CYS A 242 19.86 2.88 -34.84
CA CYS A 242 19.23 2.02 -35.86
C CYS A 242 20.00 2.09 -37.17
N ASP A 243 20.08 0.96 -37.86
CA ASP A 243 20.76 0.85 -39.15
C ASP A 243 20.00 1.57 -40.26
N LYS A 244 20.62 2.59 -40.86
CA LYS A 244 20.07 3.40 -41.95
C LYS A 244 19.95 2.63 -43.27
N ALA A 245 20.71 1.53 -43.42
CA ALA A 245 20.66 0.68 -44.60
C ALA A 245 19.52 -0.34 -44.55
N SER A 246 18.80 -0.45 -43.43
CA SER A 246 17.68 -1.38 -43.31
C SER A 246 16.47 -0.92 -44.14
N ASP A 247 15.83 -1.86 -44.85
CA ASP A 247 14.64 -1.60 -45.67
C ASP A 247 13.46 -1.03 -44.85
N ASN A 248 13.45 -1.30 -43.54
CA ASN A 248 12.45 -0.81 -42.61
C ASN A 248 12.80 0.52 -41.94
N PHE A 249 13.94 1.13 -42.27
CA PHE A 249 14.38 2.38 -41.64
C PHE A 249 13.35 3.49 -41.84
N ALA A 250 12.91 3.72 -43.09
CA ALA A 250 11.93 4.76 -43.41
C ALA A 250 10.56 4.53 -42.74
N ASN A 251 10.14 3.27 -42.62
CA ASN A 251 8.86 2.91 -41.99
C ASN A 251 8.90 3.03 -40.46
N THR A 252 10.07 2.83 -39.86
CA THR A 252 10.27 2.93 -38.40
C THR A 252 10.67 4.33 -37.95
N HIS A 253 11.26 5.15 -38.81
CA HIS A 253 11.74 6.50 -38.51
C HIS A 253 10.77 7.55 -39.07
N VAL A 254 9.54 7.48 -38.58
CA VAL A 254 8.48 8.47 -38.88
C VAL A 254 8.15 9.31 -37.65
N CYS A 255 7.86 10.58 -37.90
CA CYS A 255 7.39 11.53 -36.90
C CYS A 255 6.10 11.00 -36.27
N ARG A 256 6.08 10.87 -34.95
CA ARG A 256 4.88 10.41 -34.24
C ARG A 256 3.71 11.39 -34.31
N VAL A 257 3.97 12.69 -34.50
CA VAL A 257 2.92 13.73 -34.55
C VAL A 257 2.23 13.75 -35.91
N CYS A 258 3.00 13.73 -37.00
CA CYS A 258 2.48 13.98 -38.35
C CYS A 258 2.69 12.82 -39.34
N LYS A 259 3.35 11.75 -38.92
CA LYS A 259 3.67 10.56 -39.71
C LYS A 259 4.62 10.78 -40.90
N ALA A 260 5.27 11.94 -40.99
CA ALA A 260 6.27 12.22 -42.01
C ALA A 260 7.65 11.66 -41.62
N SER A 261 8.45 11.22 -42.59
CA SER A 261 9.78 10.58 -42.38
C SER A 261 10.95 11.57 -42.42
N ASP A 262 10.68 12.85 -42.71
CA ASP A 262 11.65 13.92 -42.90
C ASP A 262 12.17 14.52 -41.59
N HIS A 263 11.42 14.40 -40.49
CA HIS A 263 11.81 14.95 -39.19
C HIS A 263 11.37 14.07 -38.01
N PRO A 264 12.12 14.10 -36.90
CA PRO A 264 11.70 13.48 -35.65
C PRO A 264 10.60 14.30 -34.96
N MET A 265 9.82 13.68 -34.07
CA MET A 265 8.81 14.36 -33.23
C MET A 265 9.36 15.59 -32.49
N LEU A 266 10.65 15.56 -32.10
CA LEU A 266 11.37 16.69 -31.50
C LEU A 266 11.27 17.98 -32.33
N ASN A 267 11.36 17.87 -33.65
CA ASN A 267 11.40 19.00 -34.58
C ASN A 267 10.09 19.19 -35.34
N CYS A 268 9.00 18.55 -34.90
CA CYS A 268 7.74 18.59 -35.65
C CYS A 268 7.03 19.94 -35.52
N PRO A 269 6.77 20.67 -36.62
CA PRO A 269 6.07 21.96 -36.59
C PRO A 269 4.58 21.83 -36.19
N LYS A 270 3.99 20.62 -36.29
CA LYS A 270 2.62 20.35 -35.85
C LYS A 270 2.52 20.07 -34.34
N ARG A 271 3.63 20.07 -33.60
CA ARG A 271 3.61 19.80 -32.16
C ARG A 271 3.19 21.04 -31.39
N LYS A 272 2.11 20.92 -30.61
CA LYS A 272 1.53 22.04 -29.83
C LYS A 272 2.15 22.22 -28.44
N MET A 273 2.95 21.28 -27.96
CA MET A 273 3.49 21.26 -26.60
C MET A 273 5.00 20.95 -26.58
N PRO A 274 5.81 21.59 -25.71
CA PRO A 274 7.23 21.28 -25.52
C PRO A 274 7.44 19.84 -25.01
N ILE A 275 8.60 19.22 -25.31
CA ILE A 275 8.95 17.89 -24.78
C ILE A 275 9.28 18.11 -23.30
N PRO A 276 8.75 17.32 -22.36
CA PRO A 276 9.23 17.34 -20.99
C PRO A 276 10.72 16.98 -21.00
N ASP A 277 11.57 17.89 -20.52
CA ASP A 277 13.00 17.59 -20.36
C ASP A 277 13.12 16.35 -19.48
N SER A 278 13.68 15.30 -20.06
CA SER A 278 13.98 14.07 -19.33
C SER A 278 15.25 14.32 -18.54
N GLN A 279 15.12 14.58 -17.23
CA GLN A 279 16.23 14.37 -16.29
C GLN A 279 16.58 12.89 -16.22
#